data_AF-A0A1V3KHR5-F1
#
_entry.id   AF-A0A1V3KHR5-F1
#
_cell.length_a   1.000
_cell.length_b   1.000
_cell.length_c   1.000
_cell.angle_alpha   90.00
_cell.angle_beta   90.00
_cell.angle_gamma   90.00
#
_symmetry.space_group_name_H-M   'P 1'
#
loop_
_entity.id
_entity.type
_entity.pdbx_description
1 polymer ?
#
loop_
_entity_poly.entity_id
_entity_poly.type
_entity_poly.pdbx_seq_one_letter_code
_entity_poly.pdbx_strand_id
1 'polypeptide(L)'
;MSKRIAVLVDVYRDYFRRNPNPNAPYVYSNIRAIDPEDTDLLKDCLSHMEKTKQSALLDTDMILPINQIAPVEINKKGFLNIKTYNFEF
;
A
#
# COMPACT_ATOMS: atom_id res chain seq x y z
N MET A 1 11.01 20.72 -4.28
CA MET A 1 10.50 19.91 -3.16
C MET A 1 9.79 18.68 -3.72
N SER A 2 10.19 17.47 -3.33
CA SER A 2 9.39 16.26 -3.62
C SER A 2 8.29 16.19 -2.58
N LYS A 3 7.04 16.37 -2.99
CA LYS A 3 5.87 16.22 -2.12
C LYS A 3 5.79 14.73 -1.73
N ARG A 4 5.82 14.47 -0.44
CA ARG A 4 5.65 13.14 0.17
C ARG A 4 4.49 13.25 1.14
N ILE A 5 3.62 12.25 1.17
CA ILE A 5 2.52 12.17 2.15
C ILE A 5 2.98 11.23 3.26
N ALA A 6 2.93 11.70 4.51
CA ALA A 6 3.20 10.84 5.65
C ALA A 6 2.00 9.90 5.87
N VAL A 7 2.23 8.59 5.91
CA VAL A 7 1.16 7.59 5.93
C VAL A 7 1.35 6.54 7.01
N LEU A 8 0.23 5.98 7.47
CA LEU A 8 0.13 4.73 8.20
C LEU A 8 -0.39 3.65 7.27
N VAL A 9 0.20 2.46 7.34
CA VAL A 9 -0.15 1.35 6.47
C VAL A 9 0.00 0.02 7.17
N ASP A 10 -0.91 -0.90 6.87
CA ASP A 10 -0.82 -2.28 7.33
C ASP A 10 -0.11 -3.09 6.25
N VAL A 11 0.92 -3.83 6.66
CA VAL A 11 1.81 -4.58 5.78
C VAL A 11 1.49 -6.06 5.86
N TYR A 12 1.19 -6.65 4.71
CA TYR A 12 0.94 -8.06 4.52
C TYR A 12 2.07 -8.65 3.67
N ARG A 13 2.46 -9.88 3.95
CA ARG A 13 3.30 -10.64 3.02
C ARG A 13 2.44 -11.05 1.83
N ASP A 14 2.94 -10.90 0.60
CA ASP A 14 2.26 -11.42 -0.59
C ASP A 14 2.32 -12.96 -0.59
N TYR A 15 1.29 -13.57 -0.01
CA TYR A 15 1.10 -15.03 -0.03
C TYR A 15 0.44 -15.51 -1.33
N PHE A 16 0.16 -14.63 -2.29
CA PHE A 16 -0.69 -14.90 -3.45
C PHE A 16 0.08 -15.15 -4.74
N ARG A 17 1.38 -14.86 -4.77
CA ARG A 17 2.23 -15.55 -5.73
C ARG A 17 2.02 -17.05 -5.50
N ARG A 18 1.50 -17.74 -6.52
CA ARG A 18 1.32 -19.21 -6.60
C ARG A 18 2.58 -20.03 -6.30
N ASN A 19 3.67 -19.35 -5.95
CA ASN A 19 4.97 -19.86 -5.60
C ASN A 19 5.30 -19.32 -4.20
N PRO A 20 5.52 -20.18 -3.18
CA PRO A 20 5.85 -19.79 -1.81
C PRO A 20 7.27 -19.21 -1.76
N ASN A 21 7.48 -18.09 -2.44
CA ASN A 21 8.74 -17.39 -2.49
C ASN A 21 8.86 -16.56 -1.21
N PRO A 22 9.85 -16.82 -0.32
CA PRO A 22 10.09 -16.00 0.86
C PRO A 22 10.44 -14.53 0.52
N ASN A 23 10.80 -14.26 -0.75
CA ASN A 23 11.07 -12.94 -1.30
C ASN A 23 9.88 -12.35 -2.08
N ALA A 24 8.65 -12.88 -1.89
CA ALA A 24 7.47 -12.25 -2.44
C ALA A 24 7.36 -10.80 -1.93
N PRO A 25 6.95 -9.83 -2.78
CA PRO A 25 6.83 -8.43 -2.39
C PRO A 25 5.81 -8.28 -1.24
N TYR A 26 5.83 -7.16 -0.52
CA TYR A 26 4.79 -6.90 0.48
C TYR A 26 3.57 -6.27 -0.19
N VAL A 27 2.38 -6.59 0.34
CA VAL A 27 1.10 -5.97 0.00
C VAL A 27 0.73 -4.99 1.11
N TYR A 28 0.13 -3.86 0.75
CA TYR A 28 -0.19 -2.79 1.68
C TYR A 28 -1.69 -2.53 1.69
N SER A 29 -2.29 -2.40 2.88
CA SER A 29 -3.71 -2.10 3.07
C SER A 29 -3.92 -1.10 4.21
N ASN A 30 -5.16 -0.64 4.41
CA ASN A 30 -5.54 0.34 5.44
C ASN A 30 -4.67 1.61 5.45
N ILE A 31 -4.30 2.07 4.24
CA ILE A 31 -3.42 3.22 4.04
C ILE A 31 -4.15 4.49 4.44
N ARG A 32 -3.59 5.23 5.39
CA ARG A 32 -4.17 6.44 5.98
C ARG A 32 -3.14 7.55 6.05
N ALA A 33 -3.53 8.78 5.78
CA ALA A 33 -2.65 9.92 5.99
C ALA A 33 -2.45 10.14 7.49
N ILE A 34 -1.23 10.49 7.90
CA ILE A 34 -0.95 10.94 9.27
C ILE A 34 -1.50 12.34 9.48
N ASP A 35 -1.33 13.21 8.47
CA ASP A 35 -1.92 14.54 8.45
C ASP A 35 -3.31 14.49 7.81
N PRO A 36 -4.38 14.90 8.50
CA PRO A 36 -5.72 14.98 7.93
C PRO A 36 -5.79 15.84 6.67
N GLU A 37 -4.99 16.90 6.54
CA GLU A 37 -5.00 17.79 5.38
C GLU A 37 -4.56 17.09 4.08
N ASP A 38 -3.73 16.05 4.19
CA ASP A 38 -3.25 15.25 3.07
C ASP A 38 -4.23 14.14 2.65
N THR A 39 -5.36 13.95 3.35
CA THR A 39 -6.27 12.81 3.14
C THR A 39 -6.82 12.75 1.72
N ASP A 40 -7.24 13.87 1.17
CA ASP A 40 -7.84 13.89 -0.17
C ASP A 40 -6.77 13.70 -1.24
N LEU A 41 -5.58 14.29 -1.05
CA LEU A 41 -4.43 14.05 -1.92
C LEU A 41 -3.99 12.58 -1.91
N LEU A 42 -4.04 11.93 -0.74
CA LEU A 42 -3.76 10.50 -0.61
C LEU A 42 -4.78 9.67 -1.38
N LYS A 43 -6.08 9.96 -1.25
CA LYS A 43 -7.14 9.24 -1.99
C LYS A 43 -6.96 9.36 -3.50
N ASP A 44 -6.65 10.56 -4.00
CA ASP A 44 -6.39 10.79 -5.41
C ASP A 44 -5.17 9.98 -5.89
N CYS A 45 -4.10 9.96 -5.09
CA CYS A 45 -2.90 9.19 -5.36
C CYS A 45 -3.19 7.68 -5.42
N LEU A 46 -3.94 7.15 -4.44
CA LEU A 46 -4.33 5.74 -4.40
C LEU A 46 -5.23 5.36 -5.59
N SER A 47 -6.19 6.22 -5.95
CA SER A 47 -7.05 5.99 -7.12
C SER A 47 -6.24 6.00 -8.42
N HIS A 48 -5.22 6.86 -8.54
CA HIS A 48 -4.32 6.87 -9.68
C HIS A 48 -3.51 5.56 -9.76
N MET A 49 -2.95 5.13 -8.63
CA MET A 49 -2.18 3.88 -8.51
C MET A 49 -2.98 2.63 -8.90
N GLU A 50 -4.26 2.60 -8.50
CA GLU A 50 -5.22 1.55 -8.86
C GLU A 50 -5.49 1.55 -10.37
N LYS A 51 -5.81 2.71 -10.96
CA LYS A 51 -6.13 2.84 -12.39
C LYS A 51 -4.95 2.51 -13.31
N THR A 52 -3.73 2.88 -12.92
CA THR A 52 -2.54 2.68 -13.75
C THR A 52 -1.88 1.32 -13.54
N LYS A 53 -2.39 0.50 -12.61
CA LYS A 53 -1.76 -0.76 -12.18
C LYS A 53 -0.29 -0.58 -11.77
N GLN A 54 0.11 0.64 -11.38
CA GLN A 54 1.48 0.96 -10.98
C GLN A 54 1.82 0.43 -9.60
N SER A 55 0.81 0.10 -8.81
CA SER A 55 1.05 -0.53 -7.53
C SER A 55 1.12 -2.04 -7.69
N ALA A 56 2.21 -2.63 -7.21
CA ALA A 56 2.23 -4.04 -6.83
C ALA A 56 1.35 -4.32 -5.59
N LEU A 57 0.45 -3.40 -5.23
CA LEU A 57 -0.25 -3.30 -3.95
C LEU A 57 -1.76 -3.46 -4.09
N LEU A 58 -2.27 -3.32 -5.30
CA LEU A 58 -3.69 -3.29 -5.61
C LEU A 58 -3.89 -4.12 -6.87
N ASP A 59 -3.57 -5.40 -6.79
CA ASP A 59 -4.26 -6.32 -7.70
C ASP A 59 -5.69 -6.41 -7.14
N THR A 60 -6.56 -5.50 -7.57
CA THR A 60 -7.98 -5.48 -7.17
C THR A 60 -8.72 -6.73 -7.60
N ASP A 61 -8.13 -7.50 -8.53
CA ASP A 61 -8.60 -8.82 -8.97
C ASP A 61 -8.12 -9.94 -8.02
N MET A 62 -7.23 -9.65 -7.07
CA MET A 62 -6.93 -10.58 -5.98
C MET A 62 -8.04 -10.51 -4.95
N ILE A 63 -8.95 -11.48 -5.06
CA ILE A 63 -9.74 -11.95 -3.93
C ILE A 63 -8.75 -12.43 -2.87
N LEU A 64 -8.34 -11.53 -1.98
CA LEU A 64 -7.78 -11.92 -0.70
C LEU A 64 -8.83 -12.88 -0.09
N PRO A 65 -8.47 -14.05 0.48
CA PRO A 65 -9.34 -14.68 1.47
C PRO A 65 -9.42 -13.69 2.63
N ILE A 66 -10.37 -12.77 2.47
CA ILE A 66 -10.81 -11.78 3.43
C ILE A 66 -11.04 -12.57 4.71
N ASN A 67 -10.22 -12.28 5.74
CA ASN A 67 -10.37 -12.63 7.17
C ASN A 67 -9.41 -13.63 7.83
N GLN A 68 -8.38 -14.20 7.18
CA GLN A 68 -7.50 -15.16 7.90
C GLN A 68 -6.00 -14.86 7.97
N ILE A 69 -5.50 -13.88 7.22
CA ILE A 69 -4.06 -13.55 7.25
C ILE A 69 -3.86 -12.29 8.09
N ALA A 70 -3.18 -12.44 9.24
CA ALA A 70 -2.76 -11.31 10.04
C ALA A 70 -1.68 -10.50 9.29
N PRO A 71 -1.73 -9.15 9.34
CA PRO A 71 -0.64 -8.32 8.88
C PRO A 71 0.65 -8.64 9.65
N VAL A 72 1.79 -8.54 8.96
CA VAL A 72 3.13 -8.67 9.56
C VAL A 72 3.44 -7.44 10.42
N GLU A 73 3.03 -6.26 9.95
CA GLU A 73 3.15 -5.00 10.69
C GLU A 73 1.84 -4.21 10.54
N ILE A 74 1.36 -3.63 11.64
CA ILE A 74 0.15 -2.80 11.69
C ILE A 74 0.57 -1.35 11.93
N ASN A 75 -0.10 -0.39 11.27
CA ASN A 75 0.18 1.04 11.40
C ASN A 75 1.67 1.39 11.19
N LYS A 76 2.33 0.70 10.26
CA LYS A 76 3.72 1.02 9.90
C LYS A 76 3.74 2.44 9.35
N LYS A 77 4.61 3.28 9.92
CA LYS A 77 4.80 4.65 9.44
C LYS A 77 5.71 4.64 8.23
N GLY A 78 5.37 5.43 7.23
CA GLY A 78 6.20 5.63 6.05
C GLY A 78 5.80 6.89 5.29
N PHE A 79 6.32 7.00 4.08
CA PHE A 79 6.00 8.08 3.16
C PHE A 79 5.49 7.53 1.83
N LEU A 80 4.42 8.09 1.31
CA LEU A 80 4.00 7.88 -0.06
C LEU A 80 4.56 9.00 -0.93
N ASN A 81 5.43 8.64 -1.86
CA ASN A 81 5.97 9.59 -2.83
C ASN A 81 4.99 9.75 -3.98
N ILE A 82 4.34 10.92 -4.07
CA ILE A 82 3.28 11.16 -5.05
C ILE A 82 3.80 11.28 -6.50
N LYS A 83 5.11 11.41 -6.70
CA LYS A 83 5.71 11.49 -8.04
C LYS A 83 6.01 10.11 -8.61
N THR A 84 6.51 9.22 -7.75
CA THR A 84 6.92 7.87 -8.14
C THR A 84 5.88 6.81 -7.78
N TYR A 85 4.83 7.19 -7.04
CA TYR A 85 3.77 6.31 -6.56
C TYR A 85 4.28 5.10 -5.77
N ASN A 86 5.30 5.33 -4.95
CA ASN A 86 5.97 4.30 -4.16
C ASN A 86 5.95 4.63 -2.67
N PHE A 87 5.87 3.59 -1.84
CA PHE A 87 6.03 3.70 -0.40
C PHE A 87 7.52 3.64 -0.03
N GLU A 88 7.93 4.56 0.84
CA GLU A 88 9.27 4.69 1.41
C GLU A 88 9.15 4.42 2.93
N PHE A 89 9.84 3.39 3.42
CA PHE A 89 9.86 2.96 4.83
C PHE A 89 11.26 3.06 5.43
#